data_AF-A0A2V3IAA6-F1
#
_entry.id   AF-A0A2V3IAA6-F1
#
_cell.length_a   1.000
_cell.length_b   1.000
_cell.length_c   1.000
_cell.angle_alpha   90.00
_cell.angle_beta   90.00
_cell.angle_gamma   90.00
#
_symmetry.space_group_name_H-M   'P 1'
#
loop_
_entity.id
_entity.type
_entity.pdbx_description
1 polymer ?
#
loop_
_entity_poly.entity_id
_entity_poly.type
_entity_poly.pdbx_seq_one_letter_code
_entity_poly.pdbx_strand_id
1 'polypeptide(L)'
;MNFEANDMKVLGAIVGGGKTFKNIRVTTRLDKDEQEKILGFLDQSKLITATEGTSFFGQAKFYFAATDEGTKKVHEYIEELKGEWKKIIQFVTDGQREELDEYMKQNKFLVNMMLFFKIINLPALGRLNLRFLIEGKHLCYKCKKELGRFALKFSVSDCRKRGLKVPKGLTTQDEICADCFDGLAVR
;
A
#
# COMPACT_ATOMS: atom_id res chain seq x y z
N MET A 1 1.93 -9.93 -19.48
CA MET A 1 1.34 -8.64 -19.04
C MET A 1 1.74 -8.41 -17.60
N ASN A 2 2.23 -7.21 -17.27
CA ASN A 2 2.53 -6.82 -15.90
C ASN A 2 1.37 -5.96 -15.40
N PHE A 3 0.61 -6.44 -14.42
CA PHE A 3 -0.53 -5.70 -13.86
C PHE A 3 -0.02 -4.68 -12.86
N GLU A 4 -0.55 -3.46 -12.91
CA GLU A 4 -0.25 -2.45 -11.91
C GLU A 4 -1.00 -2.70 -10.61
N ALA A 5 -0.57 -2.04 -9.53
CA ALA A 5 -1.20 -2.17 -8.21
C ALA A 5 -2.70 -1.82 -8.26
N ASN A 6 -3.09 -0.80 -9.01
CA ASN A 6 -4.49 -0.38 -9.13
C ASN A 6 -5.32 -1.37 -9.97
N ASP A 7 -4.75 -2.00 -10.99
CA ASP A 7 -5.41 -3.07 -11.74
C ASP A 7 -5.79 -4.23 -10.81
N MET A 8 -4.82 -4.68 -10.01
CA MET A 8 -5.04 -5.75 -9.04
C MET A 8 -6.03 -5.36 -7.95
N LYS A 9 -6.07 -4.08 -7.52
CA LYS A 9 -7.09 -3.60 -6.58
C LYS A 9 -8.50 -3.67 -7.17
N VAL A 10 -8.70 -3.27 -8.42
CA VAL A 10 -10.02 -3.34 -9.08
C VAL A 10 -10.45 -4.78 -9.25
N LEU A 11 -9.57 -5.65 -9.77
CA LEU A 11 -9.87 -7.06 -9.94
C LEU A 11 -10.17 -7.74 -8.59
N GLY A 12 -9.35 -7.48 -7.57
CA GLY A 12 -9.55 -7.96 -6.21
C GLY A 12 -10.85 -7.48 -5.58
N ALA A 13 -11.27 -6.23 -5.83
CA ALA A 13 -12.55 -5.71 -5.35
C ALA A 13 -13.74 -6.44 -5.99
N ILE A 14 -13.65 -6.80 -7.27
CA ILE A 14 -14.69 -7.56 -7.98
C ILE A 14 -14.75 -9.00 -7.45
N VAL A 15 -13.62 -9.69 -7.34
CA VAL A 15 -13.53 -11.03 -6.73
C VAL A 15 -14.08 -11.03 -5.29
N GLY A 16 -13.85 -9.94 -4.54
CA GLY A 16 -14.40 -9.73 -3.20
C GLY A 16 -15.90 -9.41 -3.16
N GLY A 17 -16.62 -9.44 -4.28
CA GLY A 17 -18.08 -9.24 -4.37
C GLY A 17 -18.52 -7.85 -4.83
N GLY A 18 -17.60 -7.00 -5.28
CA GLY A 18 -17.90 -5.69 -5.87
C GLY A 18 -18.58 -5.81 -7.23
N LYS A 19 -19.91 -5.74 -7.27
CA LYS A 19 -20.69 -5.94 -8.51
C LYS A 19 -20.97 -4.69 -9.34
N THR A 20 -20.74 -3.49 -8.81
CA THR A 20 -21.11 -2.23 -9.48
C THR A 20 -19.98 -1.23 -9.42
N PHE A 21 -19.96 -0.30 -10.37
CA PHE A 21 -18.95 0.77 -10.42
C PHE A 21 -18.80 1.48 -9.06
N LYS A 22 -19.93 1.83 -8.42
CA LYS A 22 -19.94 2.46 -7.09
C LYS A 22 -19.29 1.58 -6.02
N ASN A 23 -19.64 0.29 -5.95
CA ASN A 23 -19.12 -0.61 -4.92
C ASN A 23 -17.62 -0.82 -5.07
N ILE A 24 -17.16 -0.99 -6.31
CA ILE A 24 -15.73 -1.13 -6.63
C ILE A 24 -14.99 0.14 -6.21
N ARG A 25 -15.52 1.32 -6.56
CA ARG A 25 -14.91 2.61 -6.21
C ARG A 25 -14.77 2.83 -4.71
N VAL A 26 -15.78 2.47 -3.93
CA VAL A 26 -15.74 2.59 -2.47
C VAL A 26 -14.60 1.75 -1.88
N THR A 27 -14.39 0.55 -2.42
CA THR A 27 -13.33 -0.36 -1.98
C THR A 27 -11.94 0.11 -2.42
N THR A 28 -11.79 0.50 -3.70
CA THR A 28 -10.48 0.82 -4.28
C THR A 28 -10.03 2.26 -4.02
N ARG A 29 -10.98 3.17 -3.78
CA ARG A 29 -10.80 4.63 -3.62
C ARG A 29 -10.18 5.33 -4.83
N LEU A 30 -10.34 4.76 -6.02
CA LEU A 30 -9.85 5.36 -7.26
C LEU A 30 -10.77 6.49 -7.73
N ASP A 31 -10.24 7.37 -8.57
CA ASP A 31 -11.07 8.30 -9.32
C ASP A 31 -11.90 7.58 -10.38
N LYS A 32 -12.85 8.31 -10.98
CA LYS A 32 -13.81 7.72 -11.90
C LYS A 32 -13.12 7.28 -13.21
N ASP A 33 -12.30 8.14 -13.78
CA ASP A 33 -11.72 7.95 -15.11
C ASP A 33 -10.67 6.83 -15.08
N GLU A 34 -9.87 6.76 -14.01
CA GLU A 34 -8.93 5.69 -13.77
C GLU A 34 -9.64 4.33 -13.63
N GLN A 35 -10.71 4.28 -12.82
CA GLN A 35 -11.46 3.04 -12.65
C GLN A 35 -12.14 2.58 -13.95
N GLU A 36 -12.68 3.48 -14.77
CA GLU A 36 -13.27 3.15 -16.06
C GLU A 36 -12.24 2.53 -17.01
N LYS A 37 -11.03 3.12 -17.09
CA LYS A 37 -9.93 2.57 -17.90
C LYS A 37 -9.53 1.17 -17.47
N ILE A 38 -9.37 0.96 -16.16
CA ILE A 38 -8.97 -0.35 -15.60
C ILE A 38 -10.07 -1.39 -15.84
N LEU A 39 -11.34 -1.05 -15.63
CA LEU A 39 -12.46 -1.97 -15.90
C LEU A 39 -12.51 -2.38 -17.37
N GLY A 40 -12.33 -1.43 -18.29
CA GLY A 40 -12.25 -1.72 -19.72
C GLY A 40 -11.08 -2.64 -20.06
N PHE A 41 -9.90 -2.41 -19.48
CA PHE A 41 -8.72 -3.27 -19.67
C PHE A 41 -8.93 -4.69 -19.13
N LEU A 42 -9.52 -4.84 -17.93
CA LEU A 42 -9.79 -6.15 -17.33
C LEU A 42 -10.83 -6.95 -18.11
N ASP A 43 -11.84 -6.28 -18.67
CA ASP A 43 -12.87 -6.90 -19.52
C ASP A 43 -12.27 -7.35 -20.86
N GLN A 44 -11.48 -6.49 -21.52
CA GLN A 44 -10.72 -6.85 -22.73
C GLN A 44 -9.75 -8.01 -22.50
N SER A 45 -9.18 -8.11 -21.30
CA SER A 45 -8.29 -9.20 -20.87
C SER A 45 -9.03 -10.46 -20.43
N LYS A 46 -10.38 -10.49 -20.48
CA LYS A 46 -11.24 -11.61 -20.07
C LYS A 46 -11.12 -12.02 -18.60
N LEU A 47 -10.62 -11.12 -17.76
CA LEU A 47 -10.52 -11.36 -16.30
C LEU A 47 -11.82 -11.01 -15.59
N ILE A 48 -12.65 -10.17 -16.20
CA ILE A 48 -14.00 -9.85 -15.74
C ILE A 48 -14.96 -9.91 -16.91
N THR A 49 -16.25 -9.86 -16.60
CA THR A 49 -17.32 -9.59 -17.56
C THR A 49 -18.08 -8.34 -17.14
N ALA A 50 -18.34 -7.47 -18.12
CA ALA A 50 -19.26 -6.33 -17.97
C ALA A 50 -20.61 -6.65 -18.62
N THR A 51 -21.70 -6.56 -17.85
CA THR A 51 -23.07 -6.75 -18.36
C THR A 51 -23.91 -5.52 -18.11
N GLU A 52 -24.66 -5.10 -19.12
CA GLU A 52 -25.67 -4.05 -18.94
C GLU A 52 -26.92 -4.65 -18.30
N GLY A 53 -27.48 -3.94 -17.32
CA GLY A 53 -28.74 -4.29 -16.70
C GLY A 53 -29.45 -3.06 -16.19
N THR A 54 -30.56 -3.26 -15.51
CA THR A 54 -31.40 -2.16 -15.03
C THR A 54 -31.33 -2.08 -13.51
N SER A 55 -31.19 -0.87 -12.96
CA SER A 55 -31.34 -0.64 -11.53
C SER A 55 -32.82 -0.71 -11.10
N PHE A 56 -33.07 -0.75 -9.79
CA PHE A 56 -34.43 -0.80 -9.23
C PHE A 56 -35.35 0.36 -9.67
N PHE A 57 -34.77 1.47 -10.16
CA PHE A 57 -35.51 2.62 -10.67
C PHE A 57 -35.54 2.71 -12.21
N GLY A 58 -35.24 1.64 -12.92
CA GLY A 58 -35.32 1.63 -14.39
C GLY A 58 -34.11 2.22 -15.13
N GLN A 59 -33.10 2.73 -14.40
CA GLN A 59 -31.89 3.27 -15.03
C GLN A 59 -30.93 2.17 -15.46
N ALA A 60 -30.41 2.25 -16.69
CA ALA A 60 -29.34 1.39 -17.20
C ALA A 60 -28.09 1.49 -16.34
N LYS A 61 -27.45 0.35 -16.06
CA LYS A 61 -26.28 0.24 -15.19
C LYS A 61 -25.43 -0.96 -15.58
N PHE A 62 -24.11 -0.78 -15.53
CA PHE A 62 -23.16 -1.87 -15.69
C PHE A 62 -22.98 -2.66 -14.39
N TYR A 63 -22.98 -3.98 -14.53
CA TYR A 63 -22.63 -4.95 -13.52
C TYR A 63 -21.36 -5.68 -13.92
N PHE A 64 -20.52 -5.98 -12.93
CA PHE A 64 -19.24 -6.63 -13.13
C PHE A 64 -19.18 -7.94 -12.35
N ALA A 65 -18.63 -8.97 -12.98
CA ALA A 65 -18.32 -10.25 -12.34
C ALA A 65 -16.91 -10.69 -12.73
N ALA A 66 -16.19 -11.34 -11.82
CA ALA A 66 -14.91 -11.96 -12.13
C ALA A 66 -15.14 -13.24 -12.93
N THR A 67 -14.26 -13.53 -13.89
CA THR A 67 -14.19 -14.85 -14.52
C THR A 67 -13.42 -15.82 -13.61
N ASP A 68 -13.44 -17.11 -13.95
CA ASP A 68 -12.60 -18.11 -13.25
C ASP A 68 -11.12 -17.76 -13.37
N GLU A 69 -10.69 -17.26 -14.54
CA GLU A 69 -9.33 -16.79 -14.78
C GLU A 69 -8.99 -15.57 -13.92
N GLY A 70 -9.88 -14.57 -13.84
CA GLY A 70 -9.71 -13.41 -12.97
C GLY A 70 -9.62 -13.78 -11.49
N THR A 71 -10.46 -14.72 -11.06
CA THR A 71 -10.44 -15.23 -9.67
C THR A 71 -9.13 -15.96 -9.37
N LYS A 72 -8.71 -16.85 -10.27
CA LYS A 72 -7.42 -17.56 -10.16
C LYS A 72 -6.25 -16.57 -10.08
N LYS A 73 -6.26 -15.54 -10.94
CA LYS A 73 -5.20 -14.52 -10.97
C LYS A 73 -5.08 -13.77 -9.65
N VAL A 74 -6.21 -13.43 -9.01
CA VAL A 74 -6.20 -12.80 -7.68
C VAL A 74 -5.64 -13.74 -6.61
N HIS A 75 -6.00 -15.02 -6.64
CA HIS A 75 -5.46 -16.00 -5.69
C HIS A 75 -3.94 -16.18 -5.85
N GLU A 76 -3.44 -16.30 -7.08
CA GLU A 76 -1.99 -16.36 -7.36
C GLU A 76 -1.26 -15.14 -6.80
N TYR A 77 -1.82 -13.95 -7.03
CA TYR A 77 -1.24 -12.71 -6.51
C TYR A 77 -1.25 -12.63 -4.97
N ILE A 78 -2.30 -13.13 -4.32
CA ILE A 78 -2.35 -13.23 -2.85
C ILE A 78 -1.25 -14.15 -2.32
N GLU A 79 -0.99 -15.29 -2.98
CA GLU A 79 0.09 -16.19 -2.58
C GLU A 79 1.48 -15.58 -2.80
N GLU A 80 1.67 -14.85 -3.90
CA GLU A 80 2.89 -14.05 -4.13
C GLU A 80 3.12 -13.04 -3.00
N LEU A 81 2.09 -12.24 -2.67
CA LEU A 81 2.17 -11.28 -1.58
C LEU A 81 2.45 -11.94 -0.22
N LYS A 82 1.91 -13.13 0.06
CA LYS A 82 2.27 -13.89 1.27
C LYS A 82 3.74 -14.30 1.26
N GLY A 83 4.28 -14.67 0.09
CA GLY A 83 5.70 -14.96 -0.12
C GLY A 83 6.58 -13.74 0.16
N GLU A 84 6.23 -12.58 -0.40
CA GLU A 84 6.98 -11.35 -0.18
C GLU A 84 6.92 -10.88 1.29
N TRP A 85 5.80 -11.11 1.98
CA TRP A 85 5.71 -10.80 3.41
C TRP A 85 6.72 -11.62 4.24
N LYS A 86 6.91 -12.91 3.90
CA LYS A 86 7.94 -13.75 4.56
C LYS A 86 9.34 -13.18 4.33
N LYS A 87 9.65 -12.69 3.13
CA LYS A 87 10.93 -12.04 2.83
C LYS A 87 11.14 -10.77 3.66
N ILE A 88 10.11 -9.92 3.78
CA ILE A 88 10.16 -8.72 4.64
C ILE A 88 10.46 -9.11 6.10
N ILE A 89 9.79 -10.15 6.62
CA ILE A 89 10.05 -10.65 7.97
C ILE A 89 11.49 -11.18 8.12
N GLN A 90 12.03 -11.82 7.09
CA GLN A 90 13.41 -12.30 7.10
C GLN A 90 14.40 -11.14 7.23
N PHE A 91 14.28 -10.09 6.40
CA PHE A 91 15.12 -8.90 6.49
C PHE A 91 15.09 -8.29 7.90
N VAL A 92 13.90 -8.22 8.51
CA VAL A 92 13.72 -7.66 9.85
C VAL A 92 14.36 -8.54 10.92
N THR A 93 14.18 -9.86 10.83
CA THR A 93 14.76 -10.84 11.76
C THR A 93 16.28 -10.83 11.71
N ASP A 94 16.85 -10.70 10.50
CA ASP A 94 18.29 -10.71 10.26
C ASP A 94 18.95 -9.35 10.51
N GLY A 95 18.17 -8.30 10.81
CA GLY A 95 18.68 -6.95 11.03
C GLY A 95 19.18 -6.25 9.76
N GLN A 96 18.80 -6.74 8.58
CA GLN A 96 19.18 -6.27 7.25
C GLN A 96 18.37 -5.05 6.83
N ARG A 97 18.63 -3.92 7.51
CA ARG A 97 17.82 -2.71 7.35
C ARG A 97 18.06 -2.01 6.02
N GLU A 98 19.30 -1.93 5.58
CA GLU A 98 19.65 -1.23 4.33
C GLU A 98 19.09 -1.98 3.12
N GLU A 99 19.18 -3.30 3.13
CA GLU A 99 18.62 -4.18 2.10
C GLU A 99 17.09 -4.11 2.07
N LEU A 100 16.44 -4.08 3.24
CA LEU A 100 15.00 -3.85 3.33
C LEU A 100 14.61 -2.50 2.71
N ASP A 101 15.33 -1.43 3.04
CA ASP A 101 15.02 -0.10 2.53
C ASP A 101 15.19 -0.04 1.00
N GLU A 102 16.22 -0.67 0.42
CA GLU A 102 16.40 -0.76 -1.03
C GLU A 102 15.33 -1.60 -1.73
N TYR A 103 15.01 -2.76 -1.16
CA TYR A 103 13.96 -3.62 -1.66
C TYR A 103 12.61 -2.90 -1.68
N MET A 104 12.31 -2.09 -0.66
CA MET A 104 11.07 -1.34 -0.56
C MET A 104 11.01 -0.15 -1.52
N LYS A 105 12.14 0.44 -1.94
CA LYS A 105 12.17 1.46 -3.01
C LYS A 105 11.69 0.87 -4.34
N GLN A 106 12.11 -0.36 -4.63
CA GLN A 106 11.69 -1.07 -5.85
C GLN A 106 10.23 -1.54 -5.75
N ASN A 107 9.74 -1.78 -4.54
CA ASN A 107 8.43 -2.38 -4.26
C ASN A 107 7.51 -1.45 -3.44
N LYS A 108 7.48 -0.15 -3.75
CA LYS A 108 6.83 0.88 -2.91
C LYS A 108 5.41 0.55 -2.44
N PHE A 109 4.56 -0.01 -3.30
CA PHE A 109 3.16 -0.28 -2.97
C PHE A 109 2.92 -1.66 -2.34
N LEU A 110 3.95 -2.49 -2.17
CA LEU A 110 3.82 -3.89 -1.76
C LEU A 110 3.06 -4.04 -0.43
N VAL A 111 3.45 -3.29 0.59
CA VAL A 111 2.79 -3.33 1.90
C VAL A 111 1.36 -2.76 1.84
N ASN A 112 1.12 -1.75 1.01
CA ASN A 112 -0.24 -1.22 0.77
C ASN A 112 -1.13 -2.29 0.15
N MET A 113 -0.60 -3.09 -0.78
CA MET A 113 -1.31 -4.21 -1.40
C MET A 113 -1.58 -5.34 -0.41
N MET A 114 -0.61 -5.69 0.44
CA MET A 114 -0.82 -6.67 1.52
C MET A 114 -1.92 -6.24 2.50
N LEU A 115 -2.01 -4.95 2.83
CA LEU A 115 -3.08 -4.39 3.65
C LEU A 115 -4.43 -4.45 2.93
N PHE A 116 -4.48 -4.09 1.64
CA PHE A 116 -5.69 -4.14 0.83
C PHE A 116 -6.27 -5.56 0.75
N PHE A 117 -5.42 -6.55 0.48
CA PHE A 117 -5.79 -7.97 0.42
C PHE A 117 -5.87 -8.66 1.79
N LYS A 118 -5.73 -7.91 2.90
CA LYS A 118 -5.86 -8.40 4.28
C LYS A 118 -4.87 -9.52 4.65
N ILE A 119 -3.71 -9.57 3.98
CA ILE A 119 -2.62 -10.51 4.30
C ILE A 119 -1.97 -10.11 5.63
N ILE A 120 -1.90 -8.80 5.87
CA ILE A 120 -1.45 -8.20 7.13
C ILE A 120 -2.45 -7.14 7.60
N ASN A 121 -2.26 -6.63 8.81
CA ASN A 121 -3.04 -5.52 9.35
C ASN A 121 -2.14 -4.48 10.03
N LEU A 122 -2.68 -3.27 10.21
CA LEU A 122 -1.96 -2.15 10.84
C LEU A 122 -1.46 -2.44 12.27
N PRO A 123 -2.20 -3.19 13.11
CA PRO A 123 -1.67 -3.64 14.40
C PRO A 123 -0.43 -4.54 14.29
N ALA A 124 -0.41 -5.50 13.36
CA ALA A 124 0.75 -6.37 13.14
C ALA A 124 1.98 -5.56 12.69
N LEU A 125 1.81 -4.64 11.73
CA LEU A 125 2.87 -3.72 11.32
C LEU A 125 3.36 -2.85 12.49
N GLY A 126 2.45 -2.39 13.35
CA GLY A 126 2.79 -1.61 14.53
C GLY A 126 3.69 -2.37 15.50
N ARG A 127 3.33 -3.62 15.83
CA ARG A 127 4.10 -4.48 16.75
C ARG A 127 5.52 -4.76 16.26
N LEU A 128 5.72 -4.82 14.95
CA LEU A 128 7.02 -5.04 14.32
C LEU A 128 7.77 -3.74 13.99
N ASN A 129 7.22 -2.58 14.34
CA ASN A 129 7.75 -1.27 13.95
C ASN A 129 7.87 -1.05 12.43
N LEU A 130 7.04 -1.73 11.63
CA LEU A 130 7.08 -1.74 10.16
C LEU A 130 6.08 -0.79 9.50
N ARG A 131 5.39 0.08 10.25
CA ARG A 131 4.40 1.00 9.67
C ARG A 131 5.00 2.00 8.67
N PHE A 132 6.31 2.26 8.73
CA PHE A 132 7.01 3.13 7.79
C PHE A 132 7.09 2.53 6.37
N LEU A 133 6.84 1.22 6.22
CA LEU A 133 6.78 0.55 4.91
C LEU A 133 5.52 0.88 4.11
N ILE A 134 4.55 1.56 4.72
CA ILE A 134 3.30 1.94 4.04
C ILE A 134 3.55 3.19 3.20
N GLU A 135 3.48 3.05 1.89
CA GLU A 135 3.62 4.17 0.96
C GLU A 135 2.56 5.24 1.21
N GLY A 136 3.00 6.51 1.19
CA GLY A 136 2.16 7.68 1.45
C GLY A 136 1.94 7.99 2.94
N LYS A 137 2.40 7.13 3.86
CA LYS A 137 2.43 7.43 5.30
C LYS A 137 3.83 7.80 5.75
N HIS A 138 4.07 9.09 5.90
CA HIS A 138 5.28 9.56 6.59
C HIS A 138 5.08 9.41 8.09
N LEU A 139 5.94 8.65 8.75
CA LEU A 139 5.89 8.46 10.20
C LEU A 139 7.18 8.98 10.81
N CYS A 140 7.07 9.59 11.99
CA CYS A 140 8.25 9.89 12.79
C CYS A 140 8.96 8.58 13.13
N TYR A 141 10.23 8.45 12.77
CA TYR A 141 11.03 7.26 13.06
C TYR A 141 11.08 6.95 14.56
N LYS A 142 11.19 7.98 15.41
CA LYS A 142 11.34 7.83 16.87
C LYS A 142 10.02 7.53 17.58
N CYS A 143 9.00 8.39 17.43
CA CYS A 143 7.72 8.24 18.15
C CYS A 143 6.58 7.59 17.34
N LYS A 144 6.81 7.23 16.07
CA LYS A 144 5.85 6.56 15.17
C LYS A 144 4.54 7.33 14.92
N LYS A 145 4.47 8.61 15.32
CA LYS A 145 3.33 9.49 15.00
C LYS A 145 3.32 9.83 13.50
N GLU A 146 2.14 10.00 12.93
CA GLU A 146 1.97 10.36 11.52
C GLU A 146 2.41 11.81 11.27
N LEU A 147 3.26 12.00 10.27
CA LEU A 147 3.77 13.28 9.79
C LEU A 147 2.94 13.68 8.59
N GLY A 148 1.86 14.41 8.86
CA GLY A 148 1.03 14.99 7.81
C GLY A 148 1.81 15.97 6.93
N ARG A 149 1.18 16.40 5.83
CA ARG A 149 1.76 17.32 4.85
C ARG A 149 2.35 18.61 5.45
N PHE A 150 1.77 19.09 6.55
CA PHE A 150 2.19 20.32 7.23
C PHE A 150 3.10 20.08 8.43
N ALA A 151 3.51 18.83 8.69
CA ALA A 151 4.42 18.53 9.79
C ALA A 151 5.84 18.99 9.43
N LEU A 152 6.51 19.64 10.38
CA LEU A 152 7.95 19.84 10.31
C LEU A 152 8.64 18.48 10.46
N LYS A 153 9.36 18.10 9.40
CA LYS A 153 10.08 16.83 9.25
C LYS A 153 11.57 17.12 9.25
N PHE A 154 12.32 16.32 9.98
CA PHE A 154 13.77 16.45 10.07
C PHE A 154 14.42 15.11 9.69
N SER A 155 15.47 15.20 8.91
CA SER A 155 16.24 14.06 8.42
C SER A 155 17.51 13.83 9.24
N VAL A 156 18.25 12.76 8.92
CA VAL A 156 19.62 12.55 9.42
C VAL A 156 20.53 13.76 9.13
N SER A 157 20.36 14.42 7.98
CA SER A 157 21.17 15.58 7.60
C SER A 157 20.95 16.75 8.57
N ASP A 158 19.71 16.98 8.98
CA ASP A 158 19.35 18.05 9.91
C ASP A 158 19.93 17.80 11.31
N CYS A 159 19.90 16.53 11.76
CA CYS A 159 20.53 16.13 13.02
C CYS A 159 22.03 16.42 13.00
N ARG A 160 22.72 16.07 11.90
CA ARG A 160 24.16 16.30 11.74
C ARG A 160 24.50 17.79 11.70
N LYS A 161 23.72 18.60 10.96
CA LYS A 161 23.92 20.06 10.88
C LYS A 161 23.78 20.76 12.22
N ARG A 162 22.91 20.26 13.11
CA ARG A 162 22.72 20.79 14.47
C ARG A 162 23.59 20.12 15.53
N GLY A 163 24.52 19.24 15.14
CA GLY A 163 25.38 18.53 16.09
C GLY A 163 24.61 17.62 17.06
N LEU A 164 23.47 17.07 16.66
CA LEU A 164 22.63 16.21 17.50
C LEU A 164 23.04 14.73 17.37
N LYS A 165 22.84 13.95 18.45
CA LYS A 165 22.98 12.50 18.43
C LYS A 165 21.89 11.89 17.55
N VAL A 166 22.31 11.32 16.42
CA VAL A 166 21.44 10.62 15.48
C VAL A 166 20.89 9.35 16.14
N PRO A 167 19.56 9.13 16.16
CA PRO A 167 18.97 7.88 16.63
C PRO A 167 19.56 6.67 15.89
N LYS A 168 19.83 5.58 16.63
CA LYS A 168 20.37 4.35 16.04
C LYS A 168 19.42 3.82 14.97
N GLY A 169 19.96 3.54 13.79
CA GLY A 169 19.21 3.01 12.64
C GLY A 169 18.40 4.04 11.84
N LEU A 170 18.44 5.34 12.19
CA LEU A 170 17.80 6.39 11.39
C LEU A 170 18.54 6.54 10.05
N THR A 171 17.85 6.32 8.92
CA THR A 171 18.42 6.46 7.58
C THR A 171 18.02 7.80 6.94
N THR A 172 18.59 8.13 5.77
CA THR A 172 18.28 9.40 5.07
C THR A 172 16.85 9.51 4.56
N GLN A 173 16.12 8.39 4.53
CA GLN A 173 14.70 8.36 4.13
C GLN A 173 13.75 8.50 5.32
N ASP A 174 14.26 8.26 6.52
CA ASP A 174 13.49 8.42 7.74
C ASP A 174 13.38 9.89 8.12
N GLU A 175 12.17 10.28 8.50
CA GLU A 175 11.89 11.60 9.05
C GLU A 175 11.60 11.46 10.54
N ILE A 176 12.03 12.43 11.34
CA ILE A 176 11.58 12.60 12.71
C ILE A 176 10.80 13.91 12.84
N CYS A 177 9.81 13.90 13.73
CA CYS A 177 9.02 15.10 14.03
C CYS A 177 9.82 16.11 14.84
N ALA A 178 9.35 17.36 14.85
CA ALA A 178 9.90 18.45 15.67
C ALA A 178 10.15 18.03 17.12
N ASP A 179 9.13 17.54 17.84
CA ASP A 179 9.30 17.16 19.26
C ASP A 179 10.39 16.10 19.48
N CYS A 180 10.50 15.13 18.56
CA CYS A 180 11.51 14.08 18.64
C CYS A 180 12.91 14.59 18.31
N PHE A 181 13.00 15.53 17.37
CA PHE A 181 14.21 16.19 16.91
C PHE A 181 14.75 17.13 17.98
N ASP A 182 13.90 17.99 18.55
CA ASP A 182 14.26 18.92 19.63
C ASP A 182 14.63 18.18 20.92
N GLY A 183 14.07 17.00 21.13
CA GLY A 183 14.43 16.10 22.23
C GLY A 183 15.66 15.21 21.99
N LEU A 184 16.47 15.47 20.96
CA LEU A 184 17.76 14.78 20.77
C LEU A 184 18.86 15.43 21.60
N ALA A 185 19.71 14.61 22.21
CA ALA A 185 20.89 15.09 22.90
C ALA A 185 21.91 15.67 21.91
N VAL A 186 22.62 16.72 22.32
CA VAL A 186 23.78 17.24 21.58
C VAL A 186 24.92 16.20 21.64
N ARG A 187 25.70 16.10 20.54
CA ARG A 187 26.87 15.23 20.44
C ARG A 187 28.01 15.68 21.33
#